data_AF-A0A7V0Y4J8-F1
#
_entry.id   AF-A0A7V0Y4J8-F1
#
_cell.length_a   1.000
_cell.length_b   1.000
_cell.length_c   1.000
_cell.angle_alpha   90.00
_cell.angle_beta   90.00
_cell.angle_gamma   90.00
#
_symmetry.space_group_name_H-M   'P 1'
#
loop_
_entity.id
_entity.type
_entity.pdbx_description
1 polymer ?
#
loop_
_entity_poly.entity_id
_entity_poly.type
_entity_poly.pdbx_seq_one_letter_code
_entity_poly.pdbx_strand_id
1 'polypeptide(L)'
;MRNESAAAVQSQLPLEAPPAAENGSGKIAKDFVRWCWSLGPDFRNSPDAANLRFWMKRNKMKAANEDDVLAEARRLFMKKLEQALRKSQASDPLA
;
A
#
# COMPACT_ATOMS: atom_id res chain seq x y z
N MET A 1 10.38 -5.21 54.43
CA MET A 1 10.38 -6.19 53.32
C MET A 1 8.94 -6.55 53.00
N ARG A 2 8.42 -6.11 51.85
CA ARG A 2 7.15 -6.49 51.18
C ARG A 2 6.91 -5.44 50.07
N ASN A 3 7.58 -5.61 48.93
CA ASN A 3 7.11 -6.30 47.71
C ASN A 3 6.36 -5.32 46.79
N GLU A 4 7.11 -4.89 45.79
CA GLU A 4 6.70 -4.12 44.62
C GLU A 4 5.64 -4.90 43.83
N SER A 5 4.58 -4.22 43.40
CA SER A 5 3.66 -4.74 42.38
C SER A 5 3.55 -3.72 41.27
N ALA A 6 4.42 -3.89 40.27
CA ALA A 6 4.33 -3.26 38.97
C ALA A 6 3.09 -3.82 38.26
N ALA A 7 1.98 -3.09 38.32
CA ALA A 7 0.84 -3.32 37.44
C ALA A 7 1.21 -2.81 36.05
N ALA A 8 1.67 -3.72 35.19
CA ALA A 8 1.82 -3.50 33.77
C ALA A 8 0.44 -3.24 33.15
N VAL A 9 0.08 -1.95 33.01
CA VAL A 9 -1.06 -1.54 32.17
C VAL A 9 -0.65 -1.80 30.73
N GLN A 10 -1.10 -2.95 30.22
CA GLN A 10 -1.07 -3.30 28.80
C GLN A 10 -1.70 -2.16 28.00
N SER A 11 -0.86 -1.42 27.29
CA SER A 11 -1.29 -0.48 26.26
C SER A 11 -1.89 -1.30 25.12
N GLN A 12 -3.22 -1.49 25.16
CA GLN A 12 -3.96 -2.00 24.02
C GLN A 12 -3.83 -0.97 22.88
N LEU A 13 -3.06 -1.34 21.85
CA LEU A 13 -3.00 -0.63 20.58
C LEU A 13 -4.41 -0.57 19.98
N PRO A 14 -4.83 0.57 19.40
CA PRO A 14 -6.16 0.73 18.85
C PRO A 14 -6.46 -0.35 17.81
N LEU A 15 -7.62 -0.98 18.00
CA LEU A 15 -8.29 -1.89 17.07
C LEU A 15 -8.06 -1.45 15.63
N GLU A 16 -7.42 -2.32 14.85
CA GLU A 16 -7.32 -2.26 13.40
C GLU A 16 -8.69 -1.90 12.83
N ALA A 17 -8.77 -0.72 12.20
CA ALA A 17 -9.97 -0.27 11.53
C ALA A 17 -10.42 -1.37 10.55
N PRO A 18 -11.71 -1.72 10.49
CA PRO A 18 -12.20 -2.76 9.60
C PRO A 18 -11.71 -2.47 8.17
N PRO A 19 -11.28 -3.48 7.41
CA PRO A 19 -10.79 -3.27 6.05
C PRO A 19 -11.87 -2.51 5.31
N ALA A 20 -11.54 -1.27 4.91
CA ALA A 20 -12.45 -0.36 4.24
C ALA A 20 -13.20 -1.17 3.19
N ALA A 21 -14.53 -1.15 3.30
CA ALA A 21 -15.47 -1.88 2.49
C ALA A 21 -15.01 -1.91 1.02
N GLU A 22 -15.25 -3.06 0.36
CA GLU A 22 -15.04 -3.33 -1.07
C GLU A 22 -15.84 -2.37 -1.97
N ASN A 23 -15.60 -1.08 -1.85
CA ASN A 23 -16.01 -0.04 -2.73
C ASN A 23 -15.00 -0.02 -3.88
N GLY A 24 -15.44 0.29 -5.10
CA GLY A 24 -14.63 0.18 -6.32
C GLY A 24 -13.22 0.81 -6.27
N SER A 25 -12.94 1.67 -5.29
CA SER A 25 -11.61 2.19 -4.96
C SER A 25 -10.55 1.11 -4.76
N GLY A 26 -10.87 -0.01 -4.09
CA GLY A 26 -9.90 -1.09 -3.86
C GLY A 26 -9.45 -1.79 -5.14
N LYS A 27 -10.37 -2.00 -6.10
CA LYS A 27 -10.04 -2.54 -7.43
C LYS A 27 -9.21 -1.53 -8.23
N ILE A 28 -9.61 -0.26 -8.23
CA ILE A 28 -8.88 0.81 -8.93
C ILE A 28 -7.46 0.94 -8.40
N ALA A 29 -7.26 0.89 -7.08
CA ALA A 29 -5.94 0.95 -6.47
C ALA A 29 -5.05 -0.24 -6.90
N LYS A 30 -5.58 -1.47 -6.92
CA LYS A 30 -4.85 -2.66 -7.42
C LYS A 30 -4.45 -2.53 -8.88
N ASP A 31 -5.38 -2.09 -9.74
CA ASP A 31 -5.14 -1.89 -11.17
C ASP A 31 -4.11 -0.78 -11.42
N PHE A 32 -4.17 0.30 -10.64
CA PHE A 32 -3.19 1.39 -10.68
C PHE A 32 -1.80 0.92 -10.26
N VAL A 33 -1.67 0.20 -9.14
CA VAL A 33 -0.39 -0.37 -8.69
C VAL A 33 0.21 -1.31 -9.73
N ARG A 34 -0.62 -2.12 -10.40
CA ARG A 34 -0.15 -2.97 -11.51
C ARG A 34 0.42 -2.14 -12.65
N TRP A 35 -0.22 -1.02 -13.00
CA TRP A 35 0.29 -0.10 -14.00
C TRP A 35 1.61 0.56 -13.56
N CYS A 36 1.75 0.92 -12.27
CA CYS A 36 3.00 1.48 -11.76
C CYS A 36 4.18 0.50 -11.79
N TRP A 37 3.91 -0.80 -11.68
CA TRP A 37 4.92 -1.86 -11.79
C TRP A 37 5.19 -2.32 -13.23
N SER A 38 4.53 -1.71 -14.22
CA SER A 38 4.70 -2.08 -15.63
C SER A 38 5.84 -1.30 -16.28
N LEU A 39 6.54 -1.95 -17.20
CA LEU A 39 7.54 -1.28 -18.03
C LEU A 39 6.83 -0.36 -19.03
N GLY A 40 7.33 0.86 -19.19
CA GLY A 40 7.01 1.68 -20.34
C GLY A 40 7.53 3.10 -20.23
N PRO A 41 7.31 3.90 -21.29
CA PRO A 41 7.71 5.30 -21.30
C PRO A 41 6.93 6.06 -20.20
N ASP A 42 7.59 7.03 -19.58
CA ASP A 42 7.08 7.88 -18.48
C ASP A 42 7.25 7.31 -17.07
N PHE A 43 7.27 8.19 -16.06
CA PHE A 43 7.59 7.96 -14.64
C PHE A 43 6.60 7.03 -13.92
N ARG A 44 6.40 5.80 -14.37
CA ARG A 44 5.41 4.86 -13.82
C ARG A 44 5.80 4.28 -12.46
N ASN A 45 7.01 4.52 -11.98
CA ASN A 45 7.59 3.76 -10.88
C ASN A 45 7.10 4.17 -9.47
N SER A 46 6.09 5.04 -9.35
CA SER A 46 5.59 5.52 -8.07
C SER A 46 4.07 5.68 -8.05
N PRO A 47 3.39 5.27 -6.97
CA PRO A 47 1.98 5.58 -6.73
C PRO A 47 1.82 7.01 -6.16
N ASP A 48 2.04 8.02 -7.01
CA ASP A 48 1.81 9.42 -6.68
C ASP A 48 0.56 10.00 -7.36
N ALA A 49 0.15 11.20 -6.94
CA ALA A 49 -1.06 11.85 -7.41
C ALA A 49 -1.01 12.21 -8.91
N ALA A 50 0.17 12.58 -9.43
CA ALA A 50 0.32 12.93 -10.84
C ALA A 50 0.13 11.68 -11.72
N ASN A 51 0.75 10.56 -11.33
CA ASN A 51 0.59 9.26 -11.97
C ASN A 51 -0.84 8.75 -11.89
N LEU A 52 -1.49 8.87 -10.72
CA LEU A 52 -2.88 8.44 -10.57
C LEU A 52 -3.80 9.23 -11.50
N ARG A 53 -3.69 10.57 -11.52
CA ARG A 53 -4.50 11.41 -12.40
C ARG A 53 -4.23 11.17 -13.87
N PHE A 54 -2.96 11.01 -14.25
CA PHE A 54 -2.59 10.67 -15.62
C PHE A 54 -3.20 9.33 -16.04
N TRP A 55 -3.04 8.30 -15.21
CA TRP A 55 -3.55 6.96 -15.49
C TRP A 55 -5.08 6.95 -15.56
N MET A 56 -5.78 7.61 -14.63
CA MET A 56 -7.24 7.73 -14.68
C MET A 56 -7.72 8.47 -15.92
N LYS A 57 -7.07 9.58 -16.29
CA LYS A 57 -7.38 10.33 -17.52
C LYS A 57 -7.20 9.47 -18.75
N ARG A 58 -6.09 8.74 -18.86
CA ARG A 58 -5.80 7.82 -19.98
C ARG A 58 -6.85 6.73 -20.11
N ASN A 59 -7.32 6.18 -19.00
CA ASN A 59 -8.29 5.07 -18.98
C ASN A 59 -9.75 5.55 -18.86
N LYS A 60 -10.00 6.86 -18.90
CA LYS A 60 -11.34 7.48 -18.77
C LYS A 60 -12.09 7.05 -17.50
N MET A 61 -11.37 6.87 -16.39
CA MET A 61 -11.96 6.49 -15.11
C MET A 61 -12.25 7.71 -14.25
N LYS A 62 -13.24 7.56 -13.36
CA LYS A 62 -13.52 8.52 -12.28
C LYS A 62 -13.56 7.74 -10.97
N ALA A 63 -12.80 8.20 -9.97
CA ALA A 63 -12.92 7.71 -8.61
C ALA A 63 -13.82 8.68 -7.82
N ALA A 64 -14.66 8.14 -6.92
CA ALA A 64 -15.45 8.98 -6.02
C ALA A 64 -14.55 9.73 -5.01
N ASN A 65 -13.43 9.10 -4.61
CA ASN A 65 -12.41 9.70 -3.77
C ASN A 65 -11.02 9.30 -4.29
N GLU A 66 -10.29 10.25 -4.90
CA GLU A 66 -8.93 10.02 -5.41
C GLU A 66 -7.93 9.74 -4.27
N ASP A 67 -8.12 10.38 -3.12
CA ASP A 67 -7.19 10.29 -1.98
C ASP A 67 -7.24 8.90 -1.35
N ASP A 68 -8.43 8.30 -1.25
CA ASP A 68 -8.59 6.92 -0.76
C ASP A 68 -7.89 5.92 -1.68
N VAL A 69 -8.05 6.09 -3.00
CA VAL A 69 -7.38 5.26 -4.00
C VAL A 69 -5.87 5.41 -3.90
N LEU A 70 -5.38 6.64 -3.71
CA LEU A 70 -3.95 6.91 -3.60
C LEU A 70 -3.35 6.33 -2.31
N ALA A 71 -4.03 6.47 -1.18
CA ALA A 71 -3.62 5.90 0.10
C ALA A 71 -3.51 4.38 0.02
N GLU A 72 -4.53 3.72 -0.53
CA GLU A 72 -4.54 2.27 -0.69
C GLU A 72 -3.49 1.80 -1.71
N ALA A 73 -3.31 2.53 -2.82
CA ALA A 73 -2.28 2.22 -3.81
C ALA A 73 -0.87 2.29 -3.22
N ARG A 74 -0.57 3.31 -2.39
CA ARG A 74 0.72 3.43 -1.69
C ARG A 74 0.97 2.24 -0.77
N ARG A 75 -0.02 1.86 0.03
CA ARG A 75 0.05 0.70 0.93
C ARG A 75 0.34 -0.59 0.17
N LEU A 76 -0.40 -0.84 -0.92
CA LEU A 76 -0.22 -2.03 -1.77
C LEU A 76 1.13 -2.05 -2.49
N PHE A 77 1.60 -0.89 -2.97
CA PHE A 77 2.87 -0.76 -3.66
C PHE A 77 4.05 -1.08 -2.73
N MET A 78 4.05 -0.52 -1.51
CA MET A 78 5.08 -0.80 -0.50
C MET A 78 5.11 -2.28 -0.12
N LYS A 79 3.94 -2.88 0.13
CA LYS A 79 3.84 -4.33 0.40
C LYS A 79 4.45 -5.16 -0.74
N LYS A 80 4.22 -4.76 -1.99
CA LYS A 80 4.79 -5.46 -3.16
C LYS A 80 6.29 -5.25 -3.29
N LEU A 81 6.81 -4.06 -2.96
CA LEU A 81 8.25 -3.78 -2.90
C LEU A 81 8.94 -4.66 -1.87
N GLU A 82 8.41 -4.73 -0.65
CA GLU A 82 8.95 -5.57 0.42
C GLU A 82 8.97 -7.06 0.03
N GLN A 83 7.92 -7.53 -0.65
CA GLN A 83 7.85 -8.90 -1.16
C GLN A 83 8.90 -9.14 -2.25
N ALA A 84 9.11 -8.19 -3.15
CA ALA A 84 10.14 -8.28 -4.18
C ALA A 84 11.55 -8.29 -3.58
N LEU A 85 11.80 -7.44 -2.58
CA LEU A 85 13.08 -7.37 -1.87
C LEU A 85 13.39 -8.66 -1.11
N ARG A 86 12.40 -9.24 -0.41
CA ARG A 86 12.55 -10.54 0.25
C ARG A 86 12.87 -11.66 -0.74
N LYS A 87 12.22 -11.64 -1.92
CA LYS A 87 12.48 -12.61 -2.97
C LYS A 87 13.88 -12.45 -3.57
N SER A 88 14.34 -11.23 -3.80
CA SER A 88 15.68 -10.98 -4.35
C SER A 88 16.77 -11.43 -3.40
N GLN A 89 16.60 -11.20 -2.08
CA GLN A 89 17.52 -11.69 -1.05
C GLN A 89 17.52 -13.22 -0.95
N ALA A 90 16.35 -13.86 -1.00
CA ALA A 90 16.25 -15.31 -0.96
C ALA A 90 16.81 -16.01 -2.21
N SER A 91 16.90 -15.29 -3.34
CA SER A 91 17.46 -15.80 -4.60
C SER A 91 18.95 -15.52 -4.76
N ASP A 92 19.59 -14.84 -3.81
CA ASP A 92 21.02 -14.55 -3.86
C ASP A 92 21.80 -15.72 -3.25
N PRO A 93 22.50 -16.56 -4.05
CA PRO A 93 23.21 -17.73 -3.55
C PRO A 93 24.46 -17.39 -2.71
N LEU A 94 24.76 -16.10 -2.51
CA LEU A 94 25.88 -15.58 -1.73
C LEU A 94 25.45 -14.83 -0.45
N ALA A 95 24.16 -14.77 -0.13
CA ALA A 95 23.62 -14.12 1.07
C ALA A 95 23.49 -15.07 2.28
#